data_AF-A0A1V6EDG4-F1
#
_entry.id   AF-A0A1V6EDG4-F1
#
_cell.length_a   1.000
_cell.length_b   1.000
_cell.length_c   1.000
_cell.angle_alpha   90.00
_cell.angle_beta   90.00
_cell.angle_gamma   90.00
#
_symmetry.space_group_name_H-M   'P 1'
#
loop_
_entity.id
_entity.type
_entity.pdbx_description
1 polymer ?
#
loop_
_entity_poly.entity_id
_entity_poly.type
_entity_poly.pdbx_seq_one_letter_code
_entity_poly.pdbx_strand_id
1 'polypeptide(L)' 'MARTSTFALNNATIGHALALAEKGWKQALKDNPHLLHGLNVCQGQVTYEAVAHDLGYEFVDPAGLLG' A
#
# COMPACT_ATOMS: atom_id res chain seq x y z
N MET A 1 -24.68 5.78 -10.77
CA MET A 1 -23.80 4.78 -11.39
C MET A 1 -22.75 4.32 -10.38
N ALA A 2 -23.10 3.41 -9.46
CA ALA A 2 -22.15 2.85 -8.49
C ALA A 2 -21.79 1.38 -8.79
N ARG A 3 -22.73 0.64 -9.39
CA ARG A 3 -22.57 -0.80 -9.65
C ARG A 3 -21.40 -1.11 -10.60
N THR A 4 -21.29 -0.39 -11.71
CA THR A 4 -20.22 -0.61 -12.70
C THR A 4 -18.84 -0.26 -12.14
N SER A 5 -18.70 0.85 -11.42
CA SER A 5 -17.44 1.27 -10.81
C SER A 5 -17.00 0.33 -9.68
N THR A 6 -17.93 -0.18 -8.87
CA THR A 6 -17.61 -1.19 -7.85
C THR A 6 -17.04 -2.46 -8.47
N PHE A 7 -17.66 -3.00 -9.52
CA PHE A 7 -17.13 -4.20 -10.19
C PHE A 7 -15.75 -3.95 -10.82
N ALA A 8 -15.57 -2.80 -11.48
CA ALA A 8 -14.29 -2.45 -12.08
C ALA A 8 -13.17 -2.33 -11.02
N LEU A 9 -13.44 -1.63 -9.92
CA LEU A 9 -12.49 -1.48 -8.82
C LEU A 9 -12.17 -2.83 -8.18
N ASN A 10 -13.19 -3.64 -7.87
CA ASN A 10 -13.00 -4.95 -7.26
C ASN A 10 -12.13 -5.86 -8.15
N ASN A 11 -12.38 -5.88 -9.46
CA ASN A 11 -11.57 -6.68 -10.38
C ASN A 11 -10.10 -6.22 -10.41
N ALA A 12 -9.83 -4.94 -10.20
CA ALA A 12 -8.47 -4.41 -10.11
C ALA A 12 -7.80 -4.70 -8.76
N THR A 13 -8.56 -4.78 -7.66
CA THR A 13 -8.00 -4.84 -6.30
C THR A 13 -8.06 -6.21 -5.64
N ILE A 14 -8.91 -7.13 -6.10
CA ILE A 14 -9.15 -8.41 -5.41
C ILE A 14 -7.88 -9.27 -5.29
N GLY A 15 -6.99 -9.25 -6.30
CA GLY A 15 -5.71 -9.97 -6.23
C GLY A 15 -4.78 -9.45 -5.12
N HIS A 16 -4.76 -8.13 -4.90
CA HIS A 16 -4.02 -7.53 -3.79
C HIS A 16 -4.64 -7.88 -2.43
N ALA A 17 -5.97 -7.87 -2.33
CA ALA A 17 -6.67 -8.24 -1.11
C ALA A 17 -6.41 -9.70 -0.71
N LEU A 18 -6.41 -10.63 -1.66
CA LEU A 18 -6.07 -12.03 -1.41
C LEU A 18 -4.62 -12.20 -0.96
N ALA A 19 -3.66 -11.56 -1.64
CA ALA A 19 -2.25 -11.62 -1.24
C ALA A 19 -2.02 -11.12 0.18
N LEU A 20 -2.68 -10.03 0.58
CA LEU A 20 -2.65 -9.50 1.93
C LEU A 20 -3.25 -10.47 2.95
N ALA A 21 -4.37 -11.11 2.62
CA ALA A 21 -5.06 -12.05 3.50
C ALA A 21 -4.26 -13.34 3.72
N GLU A 22 -3.62 -13.87 2.67
CA GLU A 22 -2.89 -15.14 2.72
C GLU A 22 -1.50 -15.00 3.35
N LYS A 23 -0.78 -13.92 3.03
CA LYS A 23 0.64 -13.77 3.39
C LYS A 23 0.89 -12.78 4.51
N GLY A 24 -0.12 -11.99 4.87
CA GLY A 24 0.03 -10.81 5.68
C GLY A 24 0.72 -9.66 4.92
N TRP A 25 0.63 -8.45 5.49
CA TRP A 25 1.07 -7.24 4.80
C TRP A 25 2.57 -7.21 4.51
N LYS A 26 3.43 -7.60 5.45
CA LYS A 26 4.89 -7.53 5.26
C LYS A 26 5.35 -8.35 4.05
N GLN A 27 4.95 -9.62 3.98
CA GLN A 27 5.37 -10.49 2.89
C GLN A 27 4.68 -10.11 1.57
N ALA A 28 3.39 -9.75 1.60
CA ALA A 28 2.69 -9.31 0.41
C ALA A 28 3.31 -8.06 -0.23
N LEU A 29 3.80 -7.12 0.58
CA LEU A 29 4.51 -5.93 0.09
C LEU A 29 5.92 -6.26 -0.43
N LYS A 30 6.66 -7.17 0.23
CA LYS A 30 7.96 -7.66 -0.28
C LYS A 30 7.83 -8.33 -1.65
N ASP A 31 6.77 -9.12 -1.83
CA ASP A 31 6.52 -9.88 -3.05
C ASP A 31 6.02 -9.00 -4.22
N ASN A 32 5.45 -7.83 -3.93
CA ASN A 32 4.81 -6.99 -4.93
C ASN A 32 5.22 -5.52 -4.78
N PRO A 33 6.18 -5.03 -5.59
CA PRO A 33 6.62 -3.63 -5.57
C PRO A 33 5.49 -2.64 -5.85
N HIS A 34 4.50 -2.98 -6.68
CA HIS A 34 3.35 -2.11 -6.91
C HIS A 34 2.48 -1.94 -5.67
N LEU A 35 2.33 -3.00 -4.88
CA LEU A 35 1.62 -2.92 -3.60
C LEU A 35 2.43 -2.14 -2.56
N LEU A 36 3.76 -2.32 -2.55
CA LEU A 36 4.68 -1.55 -1.70
C LEU A 36 4.58 -0.05 -1.95
N HIS A 37 4.57 0.38 -3.21
CA HIS A 37 4.42 1.80 -3.57
C HIS A 37 3.07 2.40 -3.13
N GLY A 38 2.08 1.58 -2.82
CA GLY A 38 0.80 2.01 -2.25
C GLY A 38 0.82 2.25 -0.73
N LEU A 39 1.90 1.94 -0.03
CA LEU A 39 2.01 2.12 1.41
C LEU A 39 2.26 3.59 1.75
N ASN A 40 1.33 4.20 2.49
CA ASN A 40 1.44 5.61 2.91
C ASN A 40 1.93 5.79 4.34
N VAL A 41 1.51 4.91 5.25
CA VAL A 41 1.82 4.99 6.69
C VAL A 41 2.08 3.61 7.23
N CYS A 42 3.17 3.46 7.99
CA CYS A 42 3.48 2.22 8.68
C CYS A 42 4.16 2.51 10.01
N GLN A 43 3.70 1.90 11.11
CA GLN A 43 4.30 2.05 12.44
C GLN A 43 4.51 3.52 12.88
N GLY A 44 3.55 4.40 12.53
CA GLY A 44 3.63 5.83 12.84
C GLY A 44 4.52 6.68 11.92
N GLN A 45 5.16 6.06 10.91
CA GLN A 45 6.04 6.73 9.95
C GLN A 45 5.33 6.92 8.61
N VAL A 46 5.58 8.06 7.95
CA VAL A 46 5.04 8.37 6.63
C VAL A 46 5.99 7.82 5.56
N THR A 47 5.47 6.95 4.71
CA THR A 47 6.27 6.20 3.71
C THR A 47 5.99 6.60 2.28
N TYR A 48 5.17 7.63 2.08
CA TYR A 48 4.90 8.20 0.76
C TYR A 48 5.50 9.61 0.67
N GLU A 49 6.51 9.74 -0.18
CA GLU A 49 7.41 10.90 -0.25
C GLU A 49 6.66 12.22 -0.46
N ALA A 50 5.73 12.27 -1.43
CA ALA A 50 5.01 13.50 -1.73
C ALA A 50 4.13 13.97 -0.55
N VAL A 51 3.51 13.03 0.19
CA VAL A 51 2.72 13.39 1.39
C VAL A 51 3.63 13.86 2.52
N ALA A 52 4.78 13.22 2.71
CA ALA A 52 5.73 13.66 3.72
C ALA A 52 6.24 15.07 3.44
N HIS A 53 6.63 15.34 2.18
CA HIS A 53 7.09 16.65 1.75
C HIS A 53 6.01 17.74 1.91
N ASP A 54 4.80 17.51 1.40
CA ASP A 54 3.76 18.53 1.37
C ASP A 54 3.20 18.88 2.76
N LEU A 55 3.27 17.93 3.70
CA LEU A 55 2.78 18.11 5.07
C LEU A 55 3.89 18.37 6.10
N GLY A 56 5.16 18.42 5.67
CA GLY A 56 6.31 18.66 6.53
C GLY A 56 6.63 17.51 7.49
N TYR A 57 6.31 16.27 7.12
CA TYR A 57 6.67 15.06 7.86
C TYR A 57 8.02 14.50 7.41
N GLU A 58 8.62 13.69 8.28
CA GLU A 58 9.79 12.88 7.92
C GLU A 58 9.35 11.73 6.99
N PHE A 59 10.02 11.63 5.84
CA PHE A 59 9.85 10.50 4.92
C PHE A 59 10.72 9.33 5.38
N VAL A 60 10.13 8.14 5.40
CA VAL A 60 10.84 6.89 5.68
C VAL A 60 10.62 5.90 4.55
N ASP A 61 11.71 5.32 4.03
CA ASP A 61 11.62 4.29 2.99
C ASP A 61 10.79 3.09 3.49
N PRO A 62 9.66 2.76 2.82
CA PRO A 62 8.81 1.65 3.22
C PRO A 62 9.56 0.30 3.20
N ALA A 63 10.59 0.12 2.36
CA ALA A 63 11.36 -1.13 2.29
C ALA A 63 12.09 -1.43 3.62
N GLY A 64 12.58 -0.39 4.31
CA GLY A 64 13.25 -0.53 5.60
C GLY A 64 12.33 -0.98 6.75
N LEU A 65 11.01 -0.84 6.58
CA LEU A 65 10.01 -1.18 7.60
C LEU A 65 9.45 -2.61 7.47
N LEU A 66 9.78 -3.30 6.38
CA LEU A 66 9.28 -4.65 6.11
C LEU A 66 10.04 -5.75 6.91
N GLY A 67 11.15 -5.39 7.56
CA GLY A 67 12.00 -6.28 8.35
C GLY A 67 12.97 -7.08 7.51
#